data_AF-D8GR02-F1
#
_entry.id   AF-D8GR02-F1
#
_cell.length_a   1.000
_cell.length_b   1.000
_cell.length_c   1.000
_cell.angle_alpha   90.00
_cell.angle_beta   90.00
_cell.angle_gamma   90.00
#
_symmetry.space_group_name_H-M   'P 1'
#
loop_
_entity.id
_entity.type
_entity.pdbx_description
1 polymer ?
#
loop_
_entity_poly.entity_id
_entity_poly.type
_entity_poly.pdbx_seq_one_letter_code
_entity_poly.pdbx_strand_id
1 'polypeptide(L)'
;MCLNLVKNKNEILTNGTLLDTYISKGSEQEKEFALALIKKGTCFIAIKKGSSYKFYPSRFIGYADNNMDAHLNNKNKDGRETNPAISDILDCKPAFNLELEKEYERYCKQLGFSANEKGSFGVERKYWLL
;
A
#
# COMPACT_ATOMS: atom_id res chain seq x y z
N MET A 1 6.57 -19.64 -2.99
CA MET A 1 6.85 -19.56 -1.55
C MET A 1 5.76 -18.68 -0.92
N CYS A 2 5.17 -19.07 0.20
CA CYS A 2 4.25 -18.20 0.94
C CYS A 2 5.09 -17.28 1.83
N LEU A 3 4.84 -15.98 1.78
CA LEU A 3 5.51 -15.01 2.66
C LEU A 3 4.83 -14.99 4.03
N ASN A 4 5.62 -14.75 5.08
CA ASN A 4 5.08 -14.51 6.41
C ASN A 4 4.36 -13.15 6.44
N LEU A 5 3.36 -13.02 7.33
CA LEU A 5 2.71 -11.74 7.58
C LEU A 5 3.55 -10.88 8.54
N VAL A 6 3.41 -9.57 8.43
CA VAL A 6 3.99 -8.63 9.39
C VAL A 6 3.43 -8.87 10.79
N LYS A 7 4.24 -8.59 11.82
CA LYS A 7 3.90 -8.79 13.23
C LYS A 7 3.87 -7.50 14.05
N ASN A 8 4.39 -6.40 13.49
CA ASN A 8 4.49 -5.13 14.19
C ASN A 8 4.51 -3.95 13.22
N LYS A 9 4.33 -2.75 13.78
CA LYS A 9 4.30 -1.50 13.01
C LYS A 9 5.62 -1.19 12.31
N ASN A 10 6.77 -1.60 12.87
CA ASN A 10 8.07 -1.32 12.26
C ASN A 10 8.23 -2.07 10.94
N GLU A 11 7.82 -3.33 10.85
CA GLU A 11 7.87 -4.09 9.59
C GLU A 11 7.00 -3.45 8.49
N ILE A 12 5.80 -2.99 8.85
CA ILE A 12 4.92 -2.22 7.94
C ILE A 12 5.64 -0.98 7.41
N LEU A 13 6.26 -0.20 8.31
CA LEU A 13 6.95 1.04 7.96
C LEU A 13 8.23 0.80 7.15
N THR A 14 8.96 -0.29 7.42
CA THR A 14 10.12 -0.73 6.63
C THR A 14 9.70 -1.01 5.19
N ASN A 15 8.64 -1.79 4.99
CA ASN A 15 8.10 -2.04 3.65
C ASN A 15 7.61 -0.76 2.97
N GLY A 16 6.96 0.15 3.70
CA GLY A 16 6.57 1.46 3.18
C GLY A 16 7.77 2.31 2.72
N THR A 17 8.85 2.30 3.49
CA THR A 17 10.10 2.99 3.17
C THR A 17 10.78 2.39 1.93
N LEU A 18 10.72 1.07 1.76
CA LEU A 18 11.20 0.41 0.56
C LEU A 18 10.37 0.83 -0.68
N LEU A 19 9.04 0.89 -0.56
CA LEU A 19 8.18 1.37 -1.64
C LEU A 19 8.48 2.83 -2.01
N ASP A 20 8.74 3.69 -1.03
CA ASP A 20 9.20 5.07 -1.25
C ASP A 20 10.54 5.12 -1.99
N THR A 21 11.43 4.19 -1.68
CA THR A 21 12.74 4.06 -2.35
C THR A 21 12.55 3.65 -3.82
N TYR A 22 11.68 2.67 -4.11
CA TYR A 22 11.35 2.28 -5.48
C TYR A 22 10.81 3.45 -6.31
N ILE A 23 9.94 4.29 -5.74
CA ILE A 23 9.36 5.44 -6.43
C ILE A 23 10.39 6.53 -6.73
N SER A 24 11.30 6.79 -5.78
CA SER A 24 12.18 7.97 -5.83
C SER A 24 13.58 7.71 -6.38
N LYS A 25 14.11 6.50 -6.16
CA LYS A 25 15.51 6.14 -6.44
C LYS A 25 15.67 4.76 -7.09
N GLY A 26 14.58 4.01 -7.25
CA GLY A 26 14.60 2.69 -7.86
C GLY A 26 14.94 2.73 -9.34
N SER A 27 15.26 1.56 -9.88
CA SER A 27 15.26 1.31 -11.33
C SER A 27 13.89 1.61 -11.94
N GLU A 28 13.84 1.77 -13.27
CA GLU A 28 12.57 1.99 -13.97
C GLU A 28 11.57 0.86 -13.68
N GLN A 29 12.05 -0.40 -13.65
CA GLN A 29 11.23 -1.56 -13.34
C GLN A 29 10.64 -1.51 -11.92
N GLU A 30 11.44 -1.15 -10.92
CA GLU A 30 10.98 -1.02 -9.53
C GLU A 30 9.97 0.12 -9.38
N LYS A 31 10.22 1.24 -10.06
CA LYS A 31 9.31 2.38 -10.07
C LYS A 31 7.97 2.01 -10.71
N GLU A 32 7.97 1.44 -11.91
CA GLU A 32 6.77 0.97 -12.58
C GLU A 32 5.98 -0.03 -11.72
N PHE A 33 6.68 -0.97 -11.08
CA PHE A 33 6.11 -1.91 -10.14
C PHE A 33 5.41 -1.20 -8.97
N ALA A 34 6.09 -0.27 -8.30
CA ALA A 34 5.54 0.45 -7.15
C ALA A 34 4.32 1.30 -7.54
N LEU A 35 4.38 2.03 -8.66
CA LEU A 35 3.26 2.83 -9.17
C LEU A 35 2.07 1.93 -9.53
N ALA A 36 2.30 0.76 -10.12
CA ALA A 36 1.24 -0.19 -10.43
C ALA A 36 0.54 -0.72 -9.18
N LEU A 37 1.28 -0.96 -8.08
CA LEU A 37 0.69 -1.35 -6.80
C LEU A 37 -0.22 -0.26 -6.22
N ILE A 38 0.25 1.00 -6.25
CA ILE A 38 -0.53 2.15 -5.75
C ILE A 38 -1.79 2.33 -6.60
N LYS A 39 -1.67 2.27 -7.92
CA LYS A 39 -2.79 2.47 -8.86
C LYS A 39 -3.87 1.41 -8.72
N LYS A 40 -3.49 0.14 -8.52
CA LYS A 40 -4.41 -1.00 -8.48
C LYS A 40 -4.91 -1.33 -7.06
N GLY A 41 -4.29 -0.79 -6.01
CA GLY A 41 -4.61 -1.12 -4.63
C GLY A 41 -6.05 -0.78 -4.23
N THR A 42 -6.53 -1.45 -3.18
CA THR A 42 -7.87 -1.24 -2.61
C THR A 42 -7.80 -0.81 -1.14
N CYS A 43 -7.02 -1.51 -0.32
CA CYS A 43 -6.79 -1.14 1.08
C CYS A 43 -5.40 -0.51 1.21
N PHE A 44 -5.33 0.64 1.87
CA PHE A 44 -4.10 1.41 2.04
C PHE A 44 -3.90 1.83 3.49
N ILE A 45 -2.65 1.87 3.94
CA ILE A 45 -2.29 2.70 5.08
C ILE A 45 -1.99 4.10 4.55
N ALA A 46 -2.71 5.09 5.06
CA ALA A 46 -2.47 6.51 4.83
C ALA A 46 -1.64 7.07 5.98
N ILE A 47 -0.46 7.63 5.66
CA ILE A 47 0.43 8.25 6.65
C ILE A 47 0.59 9.72 6.33
N LYS A 48 0.33 10.59 7.30
CA LYS A 48 0.53 12.03 7.13
C LYS A 48 2.03 12.36 7.12
N LYS A 49 2.49 13.12 6.12
CA LYS A 49 3.86 13.61 5.96
C LYS A 49 3.83 15.12 5.72
N GLY A 50 3.96 15.89 6.78
CA GLY A 50 3.80 17.34 6.73
C GLY A 50 2.37 17.72 6.33
N SER A 51 2.22 18.39 5.19
CA SER A 51 0.93 18.84 4.65
C SER A 51 0.26 17.86 3.69
N SER A 52 0.89 16.73 3.36
CA SER A 52 0.35 15.73 2.44
C SER A 52 0.27 14.34 3.07
N TYR A 53 -0.35 13.41 2.36
CA TYR A 53 -0.43 12.00 2.73
C TYR A 53 0.36 11.14 1.76
N LYS A 54 0.95 10.06 2.28
CA LYS A 54 1.45 8.94 1.50
C LYS A 54 0.54 7.73 1.69
N PHE A 55 0.39 6.93 0.64
CA PHE A 55 -0.53 5.79 0.61
C PHE A 55 0.23 4.51 0.26
N TYR A 56 0.15 3.53 1.17
CA TYR A 56 0.89 2.28 1.05
C TYR A 56 -0.08 1.10 0.91
N PRO A 57 0.00 0.30 -0.18
CA PRO A 57 -0.95 -0.76 -0.47
C PRO A 57 -0.76 -1.96 0.48
N SER A 58 -1.87 -2.43 1.08
CA SER A 58 -1.86 -3.45 2.15
C SER A 58 -1.15 -4.74 1.75
N ARG A 59 -1.37 -5.24 0.53
CA ARG A 59 -0.73 -6.46 0.03
C ARG A 59 0.78 -6.35 -0.14
N PHE A 60 1.34 -5.15 -0.23
CA PHE A 60 2.79 -4.98 -0.28
C PHE A 60 3.37 -4.87 1.13
N ILE A 61 2.77 -4.04 1.98
CA ILE A 61 3.30 -3.75 3.32
C ILE A 61 2.92 -4.79 4.38
N GLY A 62 1.92 -5.64 4.12
CA GLY A 62 1.40 -6.63 5.06
C GLY A 62 2.13 -7.98 5.07
N TYR A 63 3.08 -8.20 4.16
CA TYR A 63 3.98 -9.35 4.20
C TYR A 63 5.34 -8.93 4.76
N ALA A 64 5.88 -9.71 5.70
CA ALA A 64 7.19 -9.47 6.29
C ALA A 64 8.31 -9.60 5.24
N ASP A 65 9.34 -8.75 5.37
CA ASP A 65 10.53 -8.70 4.50
C ASP A 65 10.20 -8.69 3.00
N ASN A 66 9.09 -8.04 2.64
CA ASN A 66 8.61 -8.03 1.28
C ASN A 66 9.36 -7.02 0.41
N ASN A 67 9.70 -7.43 -0.80
CA ASN A 67 10.36 -6.62 -1.83
C ASN A 67 9.74 -6.93 -3.21
N MET A 68 10.20 -6.31 -4.30
CA MET A 68 9.64 -6.56 -5.63
C MET A 68 9.66 -8.05 -6.01
N ASP A 69 10.82 -8.71 -5.91
CA ASP A 69 10.96 -10.12 -6.29
C ASP A 69 10.10 -11.04 -5.42
N ALA A 70 10.12 -10.85 -4.10
CA ALA A 70 9.31 -11.61 -3.16
C ALA A 70 7.81 -11.44 -3.46
N HIS A 71 7.38 -10.20 -3.75
CA HIS A 71 5.99 -9.89 -4.04
C HIS A 71 5.52 -10.50 -5.37
N LEU A 72 6.36 -10.45 -6.42
CA LEU A 72 6.06 -11.04 -7.72
C LEU A 72 6.00 -12.58 -7.63
N ASN A 73 6.92 -13.18 -6.87
CA ASN A 73 6.98 -14.64 -6.68
C ASN A 73 5.93 -15.18 -5.68
N ASN A 74 5.32 -14.33 -4.86
CA ASN A 74 4.19 -14.70 -4.02
C ASN A 74 2.90 -14.80 -4.86
N LYS A 75 2.65 -15.99 -5.43
CA LYS A 75 1.47 -16.26 -6.26
C LYS A 75 0.14 -16.17 -5.50
N ASN A 76 0.17 -16.38 -4.17
CA ASN A 76 -1.01 -16.44 -3.32
C ASN A 76 -1.25 -15.14 -2.54
N LYS A 77 -0.57 -14.03 -2.89
CA LYS A 77 -0.71 -12.74 -2.21
C LYS A 77 -2.17 -12.28 -2.15
N ASP A 78 -2.71 -12.15 -0.95
CA ASP A 78 -4.12 -11.85 -0.73
C ASP A 78 -4.34 -10.77 0.34
N GLY A 79 -5.27 -9.86 0.06
CA GLY A 79 -5.75 -8.87 1.01
C GLY A 79 -6.47 -9.51 2.19
N ARG A 80 -7.06 -10.70 2.01
CA ARG A 80 -7.74 -11.45 3.07
C ARG A 80 -6.79 -11.95 4.16
N GLU A 81 -5.48 -12.04 3.87
CA GLU A 81 -4.45 -12.38 4.86
C GLU A 81 -3.80 -11.13 5.45
N THR A 82 -3.44 -10.17 4.59
CA THR A 82 -2.70 -8.96 5.01
C THR A 82 -3.58 -7.97 5.77
N ASN A 83 -4.86 -7.81 5.42
CA ASN A 83 -5.73 -6.84 6.08
C ASN A 83 -6.03 -7.19 7.54
N PRO A 84 -6.34 -8.45 7.93
CA PRO A 84 -6.45 -8.82 9.34
C PRO A 84 -5.17 -8.56 10.13
N ALA A 85 -4.01 -9.00 9.63
CA ALA A 85 -2.73 -8.79 10.32
C ALA A 85 -2.42 -7.30 10.55
N ILE A 86 -2.64 -6.46 9.54
CA ILE A 86 -2.50 -5.00 9.69
C ILE A 86 -3.52 -4.45 10.70
N SER A 87 -4.77 -4.91 10.66
CA SER A 87 -5.81 -4.43 11.59
C SER A 87 -5.50 -4.79 13.03
N ASP A 88 -4.95 -5.97 13.28
CA ASP A 88 -4.53 -6.42 14.61
C ASP A 88 -3.35 -5.57 15.14
N ILE A 89 -2.40 -5.22 14.26
CA ILE A 89 -1.26 -4.36 14.62
C ILE A 89 -1.69 -2.91 14.90
N LEU A 90 -2.69 -2.40 14.18
CA LEU A 90 -3.15 -1.02 14.27
C LEU A 90 -4.38 -0.83 15.17
N ASP A 91 -4.90 -1.91 15.74
CA ASP A 91 -6.12 -1.95 16.57
C ASP A 91 -7.34 -1.28 15.91
N CYS A 92 -7.46 -1.38 14.59
CA CYS A 92 -8.58 -0.82 13.82
C CYS A 92 -8.71 -1.45 12.43
N LYS A 93 -9.92 -1.37 11.87
CA LYS A 93 -10.22 -1.88 10.51
C LYS A 93 -10.14 -0.75 9.48
N PRO A 94 -9.78 -1.04 8.22
CA PRO A 94 -9.75 -0.03 7.17
C PRO A 94 -11.18 0.34 6.80
N ALA A 95 -11.44 1.63 6.64
CA ALA A 95 -12.76 2.15 6.26
C ALA A 95 -12.65 3.15 5.11
N PHE A 96 -13.75 3.33 4.38
CA PHE A 96 -13.83 4.43 3.42
C PHE A 96 -13.76 5.76 4.17
N ASN A 97 -13.02 6.72 3.61
CA ASN A 97 -12.91 8.08 4.14
C ASN A 97 -12.79 9.05 2.96
N LEU A 98 -13.76 9.96 2.83
CA LEU A 98 -13.85 10.87 1.70
C LEU A 98 -12.68 11.86 1.63
N GLU A 99 -12.13 12.29 2.76
CA GLU A 99 -10.97 13.19 2.78
C GLU A 99 -9.73 12.46 2.31
N LEU A 100 -9.47 11.26 2.84
CA LEU A 100 -8.33 10.43 2.42
C LEU A 100 -8.43 9.99 0.96
N GLU A 101 -9.64 9.77 0.43
CA GLU A 101 -9.84 9.49 -0.99
C GLU A 101 -9.37 10.66 -1.87
N LYS A 102 -9.76 11.90 -1.52
CA LYS A 102 -9.29 13.10 -2.23
C LYS A 102 -7.77 13.26 -2.14
N GLU A 103 -7.19 12.97 -0.98
CA GLU A 103 -5.73 13.00 -0.82
C GLU A 103 -5.03 11.89 -1.61
N TYR A 104 -5.64 10.70 -1.71
CA TYR A 104 -5.13 9.61 -2.55
C TYR A 104 -5.13 10.00 -4.04
N GLU A 105 -6.20 10.64 -4.51
CA GLU A 105 -6.26 11.13 -5.89
C GLU A 105 -5.17 12.18 -6.18
N ARG A 106 -4.95 13.11 -5.23
CA ARG A 106 -3.86 14.10 -5.33
C ARG A 106 -2.49 13.43 -5.31
N TYR A 107 -2.30 12.43 -4.45
CA TYR A 107 -1.06 11.66 -4.38
C TYR A 107 -0.78 10.93 -5.69
N CYS A 108 -1.79 10.28 -6.30
CA CYS A 108 -1.64 9.66 -7.62
C CYS A 108 -1.18 10.68 -8.68
N LYS A 109 -1.81 11.87 -8.71
CA LYS A 109 -1.44 12.94 -9.64
C LYS A 109 0.00 13.42 -9.43
N GLN A 110 0.45 13.55 -8.18
CA GLN A 110 1.84 13.89 -7.84
C GLN A 110 2.83 12.81 -8.30
N LEU A 111 2.41 11.55 -8.30
CA LEU A 111 3.17 10.42 -8.84
C LEU A 111 3.12 10.31 -10.37
N GLY A 112 2.43 11.23 -11.06
CA GLY A 112 2.38 11.30 -12.51
C GLY A 112 1.29 10.45 -13.17
N PHE A 113 0.28 9.99 -12.43
CA PHE A 113 -0.83 9.23 -13.01
C PHE A 113 -2.20 9.58 -12.38
N SER A 114 -3.28 9.30 -13.11
CA SER A 114 -4.62 9.44 -12.56
C SER A 114 -5.04 8.16 -11.85
N ALA A 115 -5.65 8.32 -10.67
CA ALA A 115 -6.29 7.23 -9.94
C ALA A 115 -7.35 6.55 -10.82
N ASN A 116 -7.52 5.23 -10.66
CA ASN A 116 -8.69 4.55 -11.19
C ASN A 116 -9.94 5.03 -10.42
N GLU A 117 -11.13 5.01 -11.03
CA GLU A 117 -12.36 5.42 -10.35
C GLU A 117 -12.64 4.60 -9.07
N LYS A 118 -12.26 3.32 -9.08
CA LYS A 118 -12.42 2.40 -7.95
C LYS A 118 -11.16 1.57 -7.74
N GLY A 119 -11.05 0.92 -6.58
CA GLY A 119 -10.00 -0.06 -6.30
C GLY A 119 -10.12 -1.32 -7.15
N SER A 120 -9.28 -2.32 -6.87
CA SER A 120 -9.39 -3.65 -7.50
C SER A 120 -10.81 -4.21 -7.33
N PHE A 121 -11.33 -4.88 -8.36
CA PHE A 121 -12.68 -5.48 -8.40
C PHE A 121 -13.85 -4.47 -8.34
N GLY A 122 -13.60 -3.18 -8.60
CA GLY A 122 -14.66 -2.18 -8.66
C GLY A 122 -15.26 -1.81 -7.30
N VAL A 123 -14.51 -2.03 -6.22
CA VAL A 123 -14.92 -1.65 -4.84
C VAL A 123 -14.25 -0.35 -4.42
N GLU A 124 -14.88 0.36 -3.47
CA GLU A 124 -14.30 1.55 -2.86
C GLU A 124 -12.99 1.24 -2.14
N ARG A 125 -12.07 2.21 -2.17
CA ARG A 125 -10.84 2.12 -1.41
C ARG A 125 -11.13 2.28 0.09
N LYS A 126 -10.29 1.67 0.90
CA LYS A 126 -10.39 1.71 2.36
C LYS A 126 -9.04 2.05 2.96
N TYR A 127 -9.06 2.76 4.06
CA TYR A 127 -7.87 3.36 4.65
C TYR A 127 -7.76 3.02 6.13
N TRP A 128 -6.56 2.66 6.56
CA TRP A 128 -6.11 2.92 7.92
C TRP A 128 -5.43 4.29 7.94
N LEU A 129 -5.67 5.08 8.98
CA LEU A 129 -4.97 6.34 9.20
C LEU A 129 -3.90 6.17 10.27
N LEU A 130 -2.68 6.62 9.97
CA LEU A 130 -1.50 6.48 10.82
C LEU A 130 -0.72 7.80 10.97
#